data_AF-A0A158KZV3-F1
#
_entry.id   AF-A0A158KZV3-F1
#
_cell.length_a   1.000
_cell.length_b   1.000
_cell.length_c   1.000
_cell.angle_alpha   90.00
_cell.angle_beta   90.00
_cell.angle_gamma   90.00
#
_symmetry.space_group_name_H-M   'P 1'
#
loop_
_entity.id
_entity.type
_entity.pdbx_description
1 polymer ?
#
loop_
_entity_poly.entity_id
_entity_poly.type
_entity_poly.pdbx_seq_one_letter_code
_entity_poly.pdbx_strand_id
1 'polypeptide(L)'
;MPTPEEDAEINRGIAADPDNPEWTSEDMARARPFPELVAQKRMGRPPKENPKEQVSVRYDADILAAFRATGEGWQTRMNDALRTYLAEHPLEEAHGQ
;
A
#
# COMPACT_ATOMS: atom_id res chain seq x y z
N MET A 1 -5.17 32.66 6.62
CA MET A 1 -4.32 32.31 7.78
C MET A 1 -5.23 32.23 8.99
N PRO A 2 -4.95 31.37 9.97
CA PRO A 2 -5.76 31.30 11.19
C PRO A 2 -5.86 32.67 11.87
N THR A 3 -6.94 32.87 12.61
CA THR A 3 -7.12 34.03 13.48
C THR A 3 -6.26 33.89 14.74
N PRO A 4 -5.92 34.99 15.44
CA PRO A 4 -5.16 34.93 16.69
C PRO A 4 -5.82 34.07 17.78
N GLU A 5 -7.15 33.97 17.77
CA GLU A 5 -7.91 33.12 18.70
C GLU A 5 -7.76 31.63 18.36
N GLU A 6 -7.82 31.29 17.07
CA GLU A 6 -7.58 29.93 16.59
C GLU A 6 -6.13 29.49 16.82
N ASP A 7 -5.14 30.37 16.62
CA ASP A 7 -3.73 30.09 16.93
C ASP A 7 -3.53 29.81 18.43
N ALA A 8 -4.23 30.54 19.31
CA ALA A 8 -4.17 30.33 20.75
C ALA A 8 -4.78 28.97 21.16
N GLU A 9 -5.85 28.53 20.50
CA GLU A 9 -6.45 27.21 20.71
C GLU A 9 -5.54 26.08 20.20
N ILE A 10 -4.93 26.26 19.01
CA ILE A 10 -3.96 25.31 18.45
C ILE A 10 -2.76 25.13 19.39
N ASN A 11 -2.19 26.23 19.90
CA ASN A 11 -1.05 26.17 20.81
C ASN A 11 -1.39 25.52 22.16
N ARG A 12 -2.61 25.72 22.68
CA ARG A 12 -3.08 25.01 23.88
C ARG A 12 -3.13 23.51 23.67
N GLY A 13 -3.64 23.06 22.52
CA GLY A 13 -3.69 21.64 22.17
C GLY A 13 -2.30 21.02 22.06
N ILE A 14 -1.35 21.72 21.44
CA ILE A 14 0.05 21.28 21.34
C ILE A 14 0.69 21.16 22.73
N ALA A 15 0.53 22.17 23.58
CA ALA A 15 1.15 22.18 24.91
C ALA A 15 0.53 21.16 25.89
N ALA A 16 -0.71 20.73 25.64
CA ALA A 16 -1.41 19.75 26.47
C ALA A 16 -1.13 18.29 26.07
N ASP A 17 -0.42 18.03 24.96
CA ASP A 17 -0.10 16.68 24.49
C ASP A 17 1.20 16.15 25.15
N PRO A 18 1.10 15.23 26.13
CA PRO A 18 2.28 14.69 26.81
C PRO A 18 3.09 13.73 25.91
N ASP A 19 2.51 13.20 24.84
CA ASP A 19 3.16 12.25 23.92
C ASP A 19 3.97 12.97 22.83
N ASN A 20 3.71 14.27 22.62
CA ASN A 20 4.39 15.09 21.63
C ASN A 20 4.89 16.42 22.24
N PRO A 21 5.85 16.37 23.18
CA PRO A 21 6.40 17.57 23.80
C PRO A 21 7.15 18.44 22.79
N GLU A 22 7.26 19.73 23.10
CA GLU A 22 8.13 20.63 22.34
C GLU A 22 9.59 20.16 22.43
N TRP A 23 10.27 20.13 21.29
CA TRP A 23 11.65 19.66 21.22
C TRP A 23 12.62 20.69 21.78
N THR A 24 13.44 20.27 22.73
CA THR A 24 14.51 21.12 23.26
C THR A 24 15.74 21.11 22.34
N SER A 25 16.65 22.06 22.53
CA SER A 25 17.93 22.07 21.82
C SER A 25 18.79 20.84 22.13
N GLU A 26 18.67 20.28 23.33
CA GLU A 26 19.36 19.04 23.71
C GLU A 26 18.76 17.82 23.00
N ASP A 27 17.44 17.80 22.78
CA ASP A 27 16.77 16.73 22.01
C ASP A 27 17.18 16.79 20.55
N MET A 28 17.29 17.99 19.96
CA MET A 28 17.83 18.17 18.61
C MET A 28 19.28 17.72 18.51
N ALA A 29 20.13 18.02 19.50
CA ALA A 29 21.52 17.57 19.52
C ALA A 29 21.66 16.05 19.63
N ARG A 30 20.67 15.37 20.24
CA ARG A 30 20.59 13.90 20.35
C ARG A 30 19.92 13.25 19.13
N ALA A 31 19.32 14.01 18.23
CA ALA A 31 18.64 13.49 17.06
C ALA A 31 19.64 12.84 16.08
N ARG A 32 19.25 11.70 15.51
CA ARG A 32 20.02 11.05 14.44
C ARG A 32 19.46 11.45 13.08
N PRO A 33 20.32 11.72 12.08
CA PRO A 33 19.86 12.05 10.74
C PRO A 33 19.10 10.86 10.12
N PHE A 34 18.01 11.16 9.41
CA PHE A 34 17.13 10.16 8.83
C PHE A 34 17.83 9.07 7.99
N PRO A 35 18.85 9.38 7.15
CA PRO A 35 19.61 8.37 6.42
C PRO A 35 20.25 7.28 7.30
N GLU A 36 20.71 7.62 8.51
CA GLU A 36 21.30 6.65 9.45
C GLU A 36 20.26 5.67 10.01
N LEU A 37 18.99 6.09 10.11
CA LEU A 37 17.89 5.24 10.57
C LEU A 37 17.44 4.23 9.51
N VAL A 38 17.35 4.67 8.25
CA VAL A 38 16.86 3.83 7.14
C VAL A 38 17.92 2.87 6.60
N ALA A 39 19.21 3.18 6.75
CA ALA A 39 20.27 2.24 6.40
C ALA A 39 20.21 0.95 7.24
N GLN A 40 19.65 1.02 8.46
CA GLN A 40 19.55 -0.11 9.39
C GLN A 40 18.20 -0.83 9.33
N LYS A 41 17.18 -0.24 8.73
CA LYS A 41 15.83 -0.82 8.61
C LYS A 41 15.41 -0.87 7.15
N ARG A 42 15.18 -2.08 6.62
CA ARG A 42 14.41 -2.24 5.36
C ARG A 42 13.01 -1.67 5.60
N MET A 43 12.80 -0.43 5.18
CA MET A 43 11.51 0.25 5.25
C MET A 43 10.59 -0.33 4.16
N GLY A 44 9.37 -0.70 4.53
CA GLY A 44 8.36 -1.24 3.62
C GLY A 44 7.73 -2.53 4.11
N ARG A 45 6.62 -2.93 3.47
CA ARG A 45 6.02 -4.26 3.70
C ARG A 45 7.03 -5.32 3.24
N PRO A 46 7.24 -6.41 4.01
CA PRO A 46 8.07 -7.51 3.57
C PRO A 46 7.69 -7.96 2.16
N PRO A 47 8.67 -8.27 1.28
CA PRO A 47 8.37 -8.79 -0.04
C PRO A 47 7.51 -10.06 0.10
N LYS A 48 6.48 -10.18 -0.73
CA LYS A 48 5.69 -11.41 -0.81
C LYS A 48 6.54 -12.50 -1.45
N GLU A 49 6.48 -13.72 -0.92
CA GLU A 49 7.19 -14.88 -1.49
C GLU A 49 6.79 -15.12 -2.96
N ASN A 50 5.50 -14.97 -3.26
CA ASN A 50 4.95 -15.12 -4.61
C ASN A 50 4.11 -13.87 -4.97
N PRO A 51 4.74 -12.81 -5.50
CA PRO A 51 4.00 -11.64 -5.97
C PRO A 51 3.18 -11.97 -7.22
N LYS A 52 2.11 -11.19 -7.47
CA LYS A 52 1.42 -11.26 -8.76
C LYS A 52 2.36 -10.77 -9.85
N GLU A 53 2.46 -11.50 -10.95
CA GLU A 53 3.23 -11.06 -12.11
C GLU A 53 2.39 -10.10 -12.96
N GLN A 54 2.99 -8.98 -13.35
CA GLN A 54 2.34 -8.01 -14.25
C GLN A 54 2.68 -8.37 -15.69
N VAL A 55 1.69 -8.89 -16.41
CA VAL A 55 1.78 -9.21 -17.84
C VAL A 55 0.79 -8.37 -18.64
N SER A 56 1.13 -8.06 -19.89
CA SER A 56 0.23 -7.39 -20.83
C SER A 56 -0.52 -8.43 -21.64
N VAL A 57 -1.80 -8.63 -21.34
CA VAL A 57 -2.69 -9.61 -21.99
C VAL A 57 -3.90 -8.89 -22.57
N ARG A 58 -4.34 -9.30 -23.76
CA ARG A 58 -5.60 -8.84 -24.35
C ARG A 58 -6.71 -9.82 -24.00
N TYR A 59 -7.84 -9.28 -23.53
CA TYR A 59 -9.07 -10.02 -23.25
C TYR A 59 -10.17 -9.50 -24.17
N ASP A 60 -11.15 -10.35 -24.45
CA ASP A 60 -12.35 -9.92 -25.16
C ASP A 60 -13.11 -8.84 -24.37
N ALA A 61 -13.71 -7.90 -25.12
CA ALA A 61 -14.28 -6.70 -24.55
C ALA A 61 -15.51 -6.99 -23.67
N ASP A 62 -16.30 -7.99 -24.04
CA ASP A 62 -17.47 -8.46 -23.30
C ASP A 62 -17.09 -9.10 -21.96
N ILE A 63 -16.03 -9.90 -21.93
CA ILE A 63 -15.48 -10.47 -20.68
C ILE A 63 -15.03 -9.35 -19.74
N LEU A 64 -14.25 -8.39 -20.25
CA LEU A 64 -13.83 -7.24 -19.44
C LEU A 64 -15.02 -6.42 -18.93
N ALA A 65 -16.04 -6.20 -19.77
CA ALA A 65 -17.24 -5.47 -19.38
C ALA A 65 -18.01 -6.19 -18.26
N ALA A 66 -18.19 -7.51 -18.39
CA ALA A 66 -18.88 -8.34 -17.40
C ALA A 66 -18.21 -8.27 -16.03
N PHE A 67 -16.88 -8.42 -15.98
CA PHE A 67 -16.16 -8.30 -14.71
C PHE A 67 -16.17 -6.86 -14.19
N ARG A 68 -15.92 -5.84 -15.02
CA ARG A 68 -15.95 -4.43 -14.56
C ARG A 68 -17.30 -4.02 -13.97
N ALA A 69 -18.41 -4.55 -14.50
CA ALA A 69 -19.75 -4.30 -13.97
C ALA A 69 -19.93 -4.77 -12.52
N THR A 70 -19.11 -5.70 -12.04
CA THR A 70 -19.12 -6.15 -10.63
C THR A 70 -18.54 -5.14 -9.65
N GLY A 71 -17.98 -4.02 -10.13
CA GLY A 71 -17.47 -2.93 -9.29
C GLY A 71 -16.04 -3.15 -8.76
N GLU A 72 -15.74 -2.56 -7.60
CA GLU A 72 -14.41 -2.64 -6.99
C GLU A 72 -13.97 -4.09 -6.76
N GLY A 73 -12.70 -4.39 -7.06
CA GLY A 73 -12.14 -5.74 -6.94
C GLY A 73 -12.44 -6.66 -8.13
N TRP A 74 -12.95 -6.16 -9.24
CA TRP A 74 -13.24 -6.99 -10.42
C TRP A 74 -12.01 -7.75 -10.96
N GLN A 75 -10.82 -7.16 -10.87
CA GLN A 75 -9.57 -7.83 -11.24
C GLN A 75 -9.25 -9.01 -10.31
N THR A 76 -9.53 -8.88 -9.02
CA THR A 76 -9.38 -10.00 -8.07
C THR A 76 -10.38 -11.11 -8.41
N ARG A 77 -11.65 -10.77 -8.67
CA ARG A 77 -12.67 -11.76 -9.08
C ARG A 77 -12.29 -12.47 -10.39
N MET A 78 -11.76 -11.73 -11.37
CA MET A 78 -11.26 -12.32 -12.61
C MET A 78 -10.10 -13.29 -12.36
N ASN A 79 -9.13 -12.90 -11.53
CA ASN A 79 -8.05 -13.80 -11.16
C ASN A 79 -8.56 -15.06 -10.45
N ASP A 80 -9.54 -14.94 -9.57
CA ASP A 80 -10.09 -16.08 -8.84
C ASP A 80 -10.89 -17.00 -9.76
N ALA A 81 -11.62 -16.46 -10.73
CA ALA A 81 -12.26 -17.25 -11.78
C ALA A 81 -11.23 -18.05 -12.61
N LEU A 82 -10.09 -17.46 -12.95
CA LEU A 82 -9.00 -18.18 -13.62
C LEU A 82 -8.40 -19.28 -12.73
N ARG A 83 -8.27 -19.05 -11.42
CA ARG A 83 -7.83 -20.08 -10.47
C ARG A 83 -8.80 -21.25 -10.40
N THR A 84 -10.10 -20.97 -10.32
CA THR A 84 -11.15 -22.00 -10.34
C THR A 84 -11.10 -22.79 -11.64
N TYR A 85 -10.99 -22.09 -12.78
CA TYR A 85 -10.87 -22.75 -14.09
C TYR A 85 -9.69 -23.72 -14.12
N LEU A 86 -8.50 -23.32 -13.64
CA LEU A 86 -7.32 -24.20 -13.59
C LEU A 86 -7.48 -25.39 -12.64
N ALA A 87 -8.22 -25.23 -11.54
CA ALA A 87 -8.49 -26.31 -10.59
C ALA A 87 -9.47 -27.35 -11.17
N GLU A 88 -10.47 -26.89 -11.91
CA GLU A 88 -11.48 -27.73 -12.56
C GLU A 88 -10.99 -28.33 -13.90
N HIS A 89 -10.14 -27.58 -14.60
CA HIS A 89 -9.59 -27.92 -15.92
C HIS A 89 -8.06 -27.80 -15.86
N PRO A 90 -7.36 -28.79 -15.28
CA PRO A 90 -5.92 -28.84 -15.34
C PRO A 90 -5.48 -28.74 -16.80
N LEU A 91 -4.64 -27.77 -17.12
CA LEU A 91 -4.04 -27.68 -18.44
C LEU A 91 -3.17 -28.93 -18.60
N GLU A 92 -3.45 -29.74 -19.63
CA GLU A 92 -2.51 -30.80 -20.00
C GLU A 92 -1.16 -30.14 -20.28
N GLU A 93 -0.07 -30.76 -19.81
CA GLU A 93 1.26 -30.27 -20.10
C GLU A 93 1.38 -30.17 -21.61
N ALA A 94 1.53 -28.94 -22.12
CA ALA A 94 1.89 -28.72 -23.50
C ALA A 94 3.29 -29.31 -23.66
N HIS A 95 3.36 -30.57 -24.07
CA HIS A 95 4.59 -31.19 -24.54
C HIS A 95 5.20 -30.24 -25.57
N GLY A 96 6.41 -29.79 -25.26
CA GLY A 96 7.06 -28.67 -25.91
C GLY A 96 6.99 -28.70 -27.43
N GLN A 97 6.70 -27.53 -27.99
CA GLN A 97 7.06 -27.18 -29.35
C GLN A 97 8.34 -26.34 -29.29
#